data_AF-A0A7S1C5B9-F1
#
_entry.id   AF-A0A7S1C5B9-F1
#
_cell.length_a   1.000
_cell.length_b   1.000
_cell.length_c   1.000
_cell.angle_alpha   90.00
_cell.angle_beta   90.00
_cell.angle_gamma   90.00
#
_symmetry.space_group_name_H-M   'P 1'
#
loop_
_entity.id
_entity.type
_entity.pdbx_description
1 polymer ?
#
loop_
_entity_poly.entity_id
_entity_poly.type
_entity_poly.pdbx_seq_one_letter_code
_entity_poly.pdbx_strand_id
1 'polypeptide(L)'
;QPCSGAPCPVAPEDCAGDWSAWSACDALCDDVGTQSRTFAVTTPSSGGGDACPASPEWQACAGDPCPVDPDECHLCIAPSSGYCQDRAGICYQYADAGSETCPPNTLRCADGPVPTDCIMDPWTQWSDCDANCGGGTRSRSRTIEWEAM
;
A
#
# COMPACT_ATOMS: atom_id res chain seq x y z
N GLN A 1 -61.22 14.10 45.37
CA GLN A 1 -60.50 13.91 44.08
C GLN A 1 -59.18 13.22 44.39
N PRO A 2 -58.74 12.21 43.63
CA PRO A 2 -57.37 11.76 43.74
C PRO A 2 -56.46 12.88 43.23
N CYS A 3 -55.40 13.17 43.98
CA CYS A 3 -54.39 14.15 43.61
C CYS A 3 -53.26 13.45 42.84
N SER A 4 -52.95 13.96 41.65
CA SER A 4 -51.75 13.60 40.90
C SER A 4 -50.57 14.37 41.51
N GLY A 5 -49.80 13.68 42.35
CA GLY A 5 -48.51 14.19 42.85
C GLY A 5 -47.49 14.29 41.71
N ALA A 6 -46.49 15.16 41.88
CA ALA A 6 -45.37 15.23 40.95
C ALA A 6 -44.63 13.88 40.88
N PRO A 7 -44.23 13.41 39.69
CA PRO A 7 -43.48 12.17 39.54
C PRO A 7 -42.18 12.21 40.35
N CYS A 8 -41.78 11.06 40.91
CA CYS A 8 -40.56 10.95 41.69
C CYS A 8 -39.32 11.24 40.82
N PRO A 9 -38.28 11.90 41.37
CA PRO A 9 -37.02 12.09 40.65
C PRO A 9 -36.37 10.74 40.36
N VAL A 10 -36.05 10.50 39.09
CA VAL A 10 -35.33 9.29 38.64
C VAL A 10 -33.88 9.40 39.15
N ALA A 11 -33.38 8.36 39.81
CA ALA A 11 -31.98 8.32 40.26
C ALA A 11 -31.05 8.29 39.03
N PRO A 12 -29.84 8.87 39.13
CA PRO A 12 -28.87 8.80 38.04
C PRO A 12 -28.48 7.36 37.78
N GLU A 13 -28.58 6.95 36.52
CA GLU A 13 -28.14 5.66 36.02
C GLU A 13 -27.30 5.88 34.78
N ASP A 14 -26.09 5.33 34.80
CA ASP A 14 -25.13 5.46 33.71
C ASP A 14 -25.49 4.53 32.57
N CYS A 15 -25.10 4.91 31.35
CA CYS A 15 -25.25 4.04 30.21
C CYS A 15 -24.41 2.76 30.36
N ALA A 16 -25.00 1.61 30.03
CA ALA A 16 -24.31 0.34 29.93
C ALA A 16 -24.50 -0.28 28.53
N GLY A 17 -23.52 -1.06 28.10
CA GLY A 17 -23.50 -1.71 26.81
C GLY A 17 -22.14 -2.36 26.52
N ASP A 18 -22.04 -2.97 25.34
CA ASP A 18 -20.85 -3.71 24.92
C ASP A 18 -20.39 -3.26 23.53
N TRP A 19 -19.08 -3.28 23.30
CA TRP A 19 -18.52 -3.08 21.97
C TRP A 19 -18.62 -4.35 21.14
N SER A 20 -19.01 -4.21 19.88
CA SER A 20 -18.84 -5.26 18.89
C SER A 20 -17.36 -5.52 18.59
N ALA A 21 -17.07 -6.66 17.96
CA ALA A 21 -15.79 -6.90 17.33
C ALA A 21 -15.53 -5.85 16.23
N TRP A 22 -14.26 -5.55 15.98
CA TRP A 22 -13.87 -4.72 14.84
C TRP A 22 -14.32 -5.37 13.53
N SER A 23 -14.81 -4.56 12.60
CA SER A 23 -15.05 -4.98 11.23
C SER A 23 -13.76 -5.48 10.58
N ALA A 24 -13.89 -6.16 9.44
CA ALA A 24 -12.73 -6.37 8.57
C ALA A 24 -12.10 -5.03 8.18
N CYS A 25 -10.78 -5.05 7.96
CA CYS A 25 -10.05 -3.91 7.43
C CYS A 25 -10.50 -3.64 5.99
N ASP A 26 -10.75 -2.38 5.63
CA ASP A 26 -11.09 -1.99 4.26
C ASP A 26 -9.87 -1.77 3.35
N ALA A 27 -8.65 -1.94 3.89
CA ALA A 27 -7.41 -1.84 3.15
C ALA A 27 -7.35 -2.90 2.04
N LEU A 28 -6.76 -2.52 0.92
CA LEU A 28 -6.34 -3.46 -0.11
C LEU A 28 -4.94 -3.95 0.21
N CYS A 29 -4.84 -5.21 0.65
CA CYS A 29 -3.56 -5.84 0.99
C CYS A 29 -2.65 -5.00 1.93
N ASP A 30 -1.35 -4.93 1.65
CA ASP A 30 -0.29 -4.20 2.38
C ASP A 30 -0.51 -2.66 2.50
N ASP A 31 -1.66 -2.14 2.06
CA ASP A 31 -2.08 -0.78 2.32
C ASP A 31 -2.58 -0.56 3.76
N VAL A 32 -2.71 0.71 4.12
CA VAL A 32 -3.36 1.15 5.36
C VAL A 32 -4.82 1.45 5.07
N GLY A 33 -5.70 0.87 5.88
CA GLY A 33 -7.14 1.08 5.81
C GLY A 33 -7.73 1.47 7.15
N THR A 34 -9.05 1.41 7.21
CA THR A 34 -9.87 1.73 8.37
C THR A 34 -10.78 0.54 8.70
N GLN A 35 -11.00 0.33 9.98
CA GLN A 35 -12.03 -0.56 10.50
C GLN A 35 -12.88 0.16 11.54
N SER A 36 -14.10 -0.32 11.73
CA SER A 36 -15.05 0.25 12.69
C SER A 36 -15.61 -0.79 13.63
N ARG A 37 -16.07 -0.30 14.78
CA ARG A 37 -16.94 -1.07 15.68
C ARG A 37 -18.04 -0.18 16.22
N THR A 38 -19.13 -0.80 16.63
CA THR A 38 -20.29 -0.14 17.21
C THR A 38 -20.48 -0.54 18.67
N PHE A 39 -20.98 0.40 19.48
CA PHE A 39 -21.36 0.16 20.86
C PHE A 39 -22.86 -0.16 20.93
N ALA A 40 -23.20 -1.35 21.42
CA ALA A 40 -24.58 -1.78 21.59
C ALA A 40 -25.06 -1.41 23.00
N VAL A 41 -25.92 -0.40 23.10
CA VAL A 41 -26.48 0.06 24.38
C VAL A 41 -27.47 -0.97 24.89
N THR A 42 -27.21 -1.51 26.09
CA THR A 42 -28.12 -2.41 26.81
C THR A 42 -28.95 -1.66 27.84
N THR A 43 -28.41 -0.58 28.40
CA THR A 43 -29.08 0.32 29.34
C THR A 43 -28.82 1.77 28.94
N PRO A 44 -29.85 2.56 28.58
CA PRO A 44 -29.68 3.98 28.28
C PRO A 44 -29.46 4.78 29.57
N SER A 45 -28.72 5.88 29.47
CA SER A 45 -28.52 6.76 30.63
C SER A 45 -29.82 7.47 31.05
N SER A 46 -30.02 7.64 32.35
CA SER A 46 -31.19 8.29 32.91
C SER A 46 -30.85 9.07 34.19
N GLY A 47 -31.76 9.95 34.63
CA GLY A 47 -31.61 10.67 35.91
C GLY A 47 -30.36 11.55 36.05
N GLY A 48 -29.66 11.86 34.95
CA GLY A 48 -28.39 12.58 34.96
C GLY A 48 -27.13 11.72 35.04
N GLY A 49 -27.22 10.40 34.81
CA GLY A 49 -26.06 9.52 34.65
C GLY A 49 -25.29 9.71 33.33
N ASP A 50 -24.13 9.07 33.26
CA ASP A 50 -23.17 9.25 32.16
C ASP A 50 -23.68 8.69 30.82
N ALA A 51 -23.44 9.45 29.74
CA ALA A 51 -23.83 9.05 28.39
C ALA A 51 -22.98 7.89 27.86
N CYS A 52 -23.55 7.12 26.94
CA CYS A 52 -22.82 6.06 26.25
C CYS A 52 -21.62 6.61 25.46
N PRO A 53 -20.58 5.80 25.21
CA PRO A 53 -19.51 6.16 24.28
C PRO A 53 -20.05 6.54 22.90
N ALA A 54 -19.37 7.47 22.23
CA ALA A 54 -19.69 7.80 20.84
C ALA A 54 -19.48 6.57 19.94
N SER A 55 -20.47 6.25 19.11
CA SER A 55 -20.45 5.09 18.21
C SER A 55 -20.95 5.50 16.81
N PRO A 56 -20.33 5.03 15.72
CA PRO A 56 -19.22 4.07 15.67
C PRO A 56 -17.86 4.67 16.03
N GLU A 57 -16.96 3.81 16.49
CA GLU A 57 -15.54 4.12 16.66
C GLU A 57 -14.77 3.64 15.44
N TRP A 58 -13.77 4.43 15.02
CA TRP A 58 -12.91 4.15 13.87
C TRP A 58 -11.46 4.04 14.30
N GLN A 59 -10.72 3.14 13.67
CA GLN A 59 -9.27 3.08 13.82
C GLN A 59 -8.58 2.63 12.54
N ALA A 60 -7.28 2.96 12.44
CA ALA A 60 -6.44 2.44 11.38
C ALA A 60 -6.20 0.93 11.54
N CYS A 61 -6.03 0.24 10.43
CA CYS A 61 -5.63 -1.15 10.32
C CYS A 61 -4.68 -1.31 9.13
N ALA A 62 -3.89 -2.39 9.15
CA ALA A 62 -3.14 -2.84 7.97
C ALA A 62 -3.94 -3.96 7.32
N GLY A 63 -4.02 -3.99 5.99
CA GLY A 63 -4.58 -5.14 5.31
C GLY A 63 -3.62 -6.32 5.32
N ASP A 64 -4.12 -7.47 4.89
CA ASP A 64 -3.33 -8.70 4.82
C ASP A 64 -2.21 -8.59 3.78
N PRO A 65 -1.14 -9.39 3.89
CA PRO A 65 -0.12 -9.44 2.84
C PRO A 65 -0.76 -9.72 1.49
N CYS A 66 -0.42 -8.92 0.48
CA CYS A 66 -0.92 -9.19 -0.85
C CYS A 66 -0.42 -10.56 -1.30
N PRO A 67 -1.27 -11.38 -1.94
CA PRO A 67 -0.79 -12.59 -2.57
C PRO A 67 0.23 -12.19 -3.64
N VAL A 68 1.50 -12.33 -3.32
CA VAL A 68 2.57 -12.22 -4.30
C VAL A 68 2.49 -13.47 -5.16
N ASP A 69 1.95 -13.33 -6.37
CA ASP A 69 2.17 -14.34 -7.39
C ASP A 69 3.67 -14.24 -7.77
N PRO A 70 4.49 -15.26 -7.50
CA PRO A 70 5.92 -15.23 -7.81
C PRO A 70 6.19 -15.06 -9.31
N ASP A 71 5.20 -15.34 -10.16
CA ASP A 71 5.30 -15.21 -11.60
C ASP A 71 4.84 -13.83 -12.11
N GLU A 72 4.13 -13.04 -11.29
CA GLU A 72 3.61 -11.72 -11.68
C GLU A 72 4.67 -10.62 -11.55
N CYS A 73 4.70 -9.74 -12.55
CA CYS A 73 5.69 -8.67 -12.64
C CYS A 73 5.45 -7.57 -11.58
N HIS A 74 6.37 -7.40 -10.64
CA HIS A 74 6.22 -6.46 -9.50
C HIS A 74 6.55 -4.98 -9.81
N LEU A 75 6.89 -4.64 -11.06
CA LEU A 75 7.28 -3.28 -11.49
C LEU A 75 6.54 -2.81 -12.74
N CYS A 76 5.27 -3.21 -12.89
CA CYS A 76 4.46 -2.79 -14.02
C CYS A 76 4.11 -1.31 -13.96
N ILE A 77 4.26 -0.60 -15.09
CA ILE A 77 3.71 0.74 -15.23
C ILE A 77 2.19 0.63 -15.32
N ALA A 78 1.48 1.22 -14.37
CA ALA A 78 0.01 1.26 -14.38
C ALA A 78 -0.51 1.91 -15.68
N PRO A 79 -1.60 1.39 -16.30
CA PRO A 79 -2.50 0.36 -15.77
C PRO A 79 -2.17 -1.06 -16.24
N SER A 80 -0.95 -1.32 -16.72
CA SER A 80 -0.57 -2.64 -17.24
C SER A 80 -0.38 -3.66 -16.11
N SER A 81 -0.69 -4.92 -16.40
CA SER A 81 -0.48 -6.06 -15.49
C SER A 81 -0.24 -7.35 -16.30
N GLY A 82 0.43 -8.31 -15.68
CA GLY A 82 0.70 -9.62 -16.26
C GLY A 82 2.06 -10.20 -15.90
N TYR A 83 2.37 -11.31 -16.55
CA TYR A 83 3.51 -12.18 -16.23
C TYR A 83 4.73 -11.90 -17.12
N CYS A 84 4.56 -11.05 -18.14
CA CYS A 84 5.59 -10.70 -19.11
C CYS A 84 5.88 -9.21 -19.07
N GLN A 85 7.14 -8.80 -18.98
CA GLN A 85 7.54 -7.39 -18.96
C GLN A 85 8.41 -7.04 -20.19
N ASP A 86 8.19 -5.86 -20.76
CA ASP A 86 9.08 -5.28 -21.76
C ASP A 86 10.15 -4.37 -21.13
N ARG A 87 11.11 -3.90 -21.93
CA ARG A 87 12.17 -2.99 -21.45
C ARG A 87 11.64 -1.66 -20.91
N ALA A 88 10.43 -1.25 -21.29
CA ALA A 88 9.81 -0.02 -20.81
C ALA A 88 9.07 -0.21 -19.48
N GLY A 89 9.00 -1.44 -18.95
CA GLY A 89 8.25 -1.74 -17.73
C GLY A 89 6.76 -1.91 -17.95
N ILE A 90 6.30 -2.04 -19.20
CA ILE A 90 4.91 -2.36 -19.52
C ILE A 90 4.74 -3.87 -19.41
N CYS A 91 3.67 -4.29 -18.73
CA CYS A 91 3.37 -5.70 -18.50
C CYS A 91 2.27 -6.23 -19.43
N TYR A 92 2.39 -7.50 -19.79
CA TYR A 92 1.48 -8.20 -20.69
C TYR A 92 1.15 -9.57 -20.12
N GLN A 93 -0.03 -10.05 -20.47
CA GLN A 93 -0.40 -11.46 -20.31
C GLN A 93 0.37 -12.32 -21.32
N TYR A 94 0.29 -13.64 -21.16
CA TYR A 94 0.85 -14.58 -22.14
C TYR A 94 0.24 -14.38 -23.53
N ALA A 95 1.00 -14.76 -24.56
CA ALA A 95 0.59 -14.60 -25.95
C ALA A 95 -0.75 -15.29 -26.26
N ASP A 96 -1.07 -16.35 -25.51
CA ASP A 96 -2.33 -17.07 -25.58
C ASP A 96 -2.83 -17.39 -24.16
N ALA A 97 -4.13 -17.41 -23.96
CA ALA A 97 -4.72 -17.77 -22.67
C ALA A 97 -4.35 -19.21 -22.30
N GLY A 98 -3.54 -19.38 -21.26
CA GLY A 98 -3.04 -20.67 -20.78
C GLY A 98 -1.74 -21.15 -21.40
N SER A 99 -1.07 -20.33 -22.23
CA SER A 99 0.33 -20.56 -22.57
C SER A 99 1.25 -19.93 -21.52
N GLU A 100 2.48 -20.41 -21.47
CA GLU A 100 3.57 -19.83 -20.68
C GLU A 100 4.52 -18.99 -21.54
N THR A 101 4.11 -18.72 -22.78
CA THR A 101 4.94 -18.07 -23.78
C THR A 101 4.64 -16.57 -23.79
N CYS A 102 5.66 -15.79 -23.48
CA CYS A 102 5.54 -14.34 -23.53
C CYS A 102 5.42 -13.81 -24.97
N PRO A 103 4.67 -12.71 -25.18
CA PRO A 103 4.67 -12.00 -26.46
C PRO A 103 6.10 -11.66 -26.94
N PRO A 104 6.35 -11.60 -28.25
CA PRO A 104 7.65 -11.21 -28.78
C PRO A 104 8.15 -9.89 -28.18
N ASN A 105 9.43 -9.85 -27.80
CA ASN A 105 10.10 -8.70 -27.16
C ASN A 105 9.68 -8.43 -25.70
N THR A 106 9.12 -9.43 -25.02
CA THR A 106 8.85 -9.41 -23.58
C THR A 106 9.49 -10.65 -22.94
N LEU A 107 9.81 -10.59 -21.64
CA LEU A 107 10.34 -11.73 -20.89
C LEU A 107 9.45 -12.04 -19.68
N ARG A 108 9.42 -13.31 -19.27
CA ARG A 108 8.67 -13.73 -18.07
C ARG A 108 9.37 -13.17 -16.83
N CYS A 109 8.61 -12.57 -15.94
CA CYS A 109 9.16 -12.05 -14.68
C CYS A 109 9.64 -13.17 -13.74
N ALA A 110 9.05 -14.35 -13.85
CA ALA A 110 9.47 -15.57 -13.17
C ALA A 110 10.90 -16.02 -13.52
N ASP A 111 11.35 -15.74 -14.76
CA ASP A 111 12.67 -16.16 -15.26
C ASP A 111 13.80 -15.23 -14.79
N GLY A 112 13.48 -14.25 -13.94
CA GLY A 112 14.38 -13.19 -13.47
C GLY A 112 14.19 -11.88 -14.22
N PRO A 113 14.82 -10.79 -13.74
CA PRO A 113 14.67 -9.47 -14.38
C PRO A 113 15.08 -9.54 -15.85
N VAL A 114 14.31 -8.87 -16.71
CA VAL A 114 14.71 -8.63 -18.10
C VAL A 114 16.15 -8.11 -18.07
N PRO A 115 17.12 -8.76 -18.74
CA PRO A 115 18.48 -8.27 -18.82
C PRO A 115 18.43 -6.87 -19.44
N THR A 116 18.47 -5.87 -18.59
CA THR A 116 18.48 -4.48 -19.00
C THR A 116 19.94 -4.20 -19.31
N ASP A 117 20.26 -3.84 -20.55
CA ASP A 117 21.61 -3.39 -20.88
C ASP A 117 22.07 -2.41 -19.80
N CYS A 118 23.27 -2.61 -19.26
CA CYS A 118 23.82 -1.83 -18.16
C CYS A 118 23.48 -0.34 -18.31
N ILE A 119 22.52 0.13 -17.50
CA ILE A 119 22.16 1.55 -17.44
C ILE A 119 23.30 2.22 -16.69
N MET A 120 24.04 3.04 -17.44
CA MET A 120 25.18 3.79 -16.91
C MET A 120 24.72 5.21 -16.60
N ASP A 121 25.12 5.71 -15.44
CA ASP A 121 24.90 7.10 -15.07
C ASP A 121 25.48 8.06 -16.13
N PRO A 122 24.98 9.30 -16.20
CA PRO A 122 25.65 10.37 -16.91
C PRO A 122 27.12 10.45 -16.48
N TRP A 123 28.00 10.65 -17.46
CA TRP A 123 29.42 10.87 -17.17
C TRP A 123 29.62 12.04 -16.21
N THR A 124 30.55 11.89 -15.26
CA THR A 124 31.03 13.03 -14.49
C THR A 124 31.62 14.07 -15.44
N GLN A 125 31.69 15.33 -14.98
CA GLN A 125 32.45 16.34 -15.70
C GLN A 125 33.90 15.87 -15.90
N TRP A 126 34.47 16.25 -17.02
CA TRP A 126 35.89 16.03 -17.28
C TRP A 126 36.73 16.73 -16.23
N SER A 127 37.78 16.07 -15.75
CA SER A 127 38.80 16.72 -14.92
C SER A 127 39.46 17.87 -15.68
N ASP A 128 40.08 18.78 -14.93
CA ASP A 128 41.04 19.72 -15.49
C ASP A 128 42.17 18.96 -16.21
N CYS A 129 42.77 19.65 -17.17
CA CYS A 129 43.92 19.12 -17.90
C CYS A 129 45.11 18.99 -16.95
N ASP A 130 45.74 17.82 -16.91
CA ASP A 130 46.89 17.52 -16.05
C ASP A 130 48.17 18.29 -16.46
N ALA A 131 48.21 18.82 -17.69
CA ALA A 131 49.31 19.62 -18.20
C ALA A 131 48.89 21.06 -18.50
N ASN A 132 49.77 22.02 -18.17
CA ASN A 132 49.58 23.44 -18.46
C ASN A 132 50.15 23.90 -19.82
N CYS A 133 50.94 23.07 -20.51
CA CYS A 133 51.33 23.26 -21.92
C CYS A 133 51.91 21.96 -22.52
N GLY A 134 51.80 21.79 -23.85
CA GLY A 134 52.44 20.67 -24.58
C GLY A 134 51.60 19.40 -24.80
N GLY A 135 50.33 19.41 -24.38
CA GLY A 135 49.42 18.26 -24.47
C GLY A 135 49.31 17.52 -23.12
N GLY A 136 48.08 17.15 -22.76
CA GLY A 136 47.75 16.52 -21.48
C GLY A 136 46.51 15.63 -21.58
N THR A 137 46.25 14.89 -20.53
CA THR A 137 45.15 13.93 -20.40
C THR A 137 44.12 14.46 -19.41
N ARG A 138 42.85 14.30 -19.76
CA ARG A 138 41.73 14.53 -18.85
C ARG A 138 40.98 13.22 -18.66
N SER A 139 40.48 12.99 -17.46
CA SER A 139 39.73 11.79 -17.11
C SER A 139 38.33 12.16 -16.67
N ARG A 140 37.39 11.24 -16.86
CA ARG A 140 36.07 11.28 -16.26
C ARG A 140 35.66 9.85 -15.96
N SER A 141 34.76 9.71 -14.99
CA SER A 141 34.24 8.42 -14.58
C SER A 141 32.72 8.43 -14.73
N ARG A 142 32.13 7.25 -14.78
CA ARG A 142 30.70 7.07 -14.57
C ARG A 142 30.51 5.76 -13.83
N THR A 143 29.46 5.69 -13.05
CA THR A 143 29.06 4.49 -12.32
C THR A 143 28.01 3.73 -13.11
N ILE A 144 27.92 2.43 -12.82
CA ILE A 144 26.81 1.61 -13.28
C ILE A 144 25.72 1.80 -12.24
N GLU A 145 24.56 2.29 -12.67
CA GLU A 145 23.41 2.53 -11.78
C GLU A 145 22.73 1.19 -11.43
N TRP A 146 22.72 0.25 -12.38
CA TRP A 146 22.22 -1.12 -12.22
C TRP A 146 23.13 -2.12 -12.95
N GLU A 147 23.71 -3.08 -12.23
CA GLU A 147 24.46 -4.19 -12.84
C GLU A 147 23.50 -5.27 -13.34
N ALA A 148 23.77 -5.80 -14.54
CA ALA A 148 23.04 -6.94 -15.08
C ALA A 148 23.35 -8.17 -14.22
N MET A 149 22.31 -8.80 -13.67
CA MET A 149 22.39 -10.11 -13.00
C MET A 149 22.31 -11.23 -14.02
#